data_AF-A0A3B0ZJW7-F1
#
_entry.id   AF-A0A3B0ZJW7-F1
#
_cell.length_a   1.000
_cell.length_b   1.000
_cell.length_c   1.000
_cell.angle_alpha   90.00
_cell.angle_beta   90.00
_cell.angle_gamma   90.00
#
_symmetry.space_group_name_H-M   'P 1'
#
loop_
_entity.id
_entity.type
_entity.pdbx_description
1 polymer ?
#
loop_
_entity_poly.entity_id
_entity_poly.type
_entity_poly.pdbx_seq_one_letter_code
_entity_poly.pdbx_strand_id
1 'polypeptide(L)' 'MKSLSLYLSLVAFTFVINFGIYLFSYNKIIFPYLTESQRMDIAPIIFSNVLLGYFVASIFIVVLMVVSKKHITKSSSGR' A
#
# COMPACT_ATOMS: atom_id res chain seq x y z
N MET A 1 -3.95 -6.65 -24.51
CA MET A 1 -4.68 -5.48 -23.96
C MET A 1 -5.28 -5.73 -22.59
N LYS A 2 -5.98 -6.84 -22.34
CA LYS A 2 -6.56 -7.16 -21.01
C LYS A 2 -5.53 -7.23 -19.87
N SER A 3 -4.35 -7.80 -20.14
CA SER A 3 -3.23 -7.84 -19.19
C SER A 3 -2.73 -6.44 -18.83
N LEU A 4 -2.55 -5.56 -19.82
CA LEU A 4 -2.10 -4.18 -19.60
C LEU A 4 -3.08 -3.39 -18.72
N SER A 5 -4.39 -3.49 -19.01
CA SER A 5 -5.43 -2.84 -18.20
C SER A 5 -5.44 -3.34 -16.75
N LEU A 6 -5.22 -4.64 -16.54
CA LEU A 6 -5.14 -5.23 -15.20
C LEU A 6 -3.91 -4.75 -14.43
N TYR A 7 -2.75 -4.64 -15.09
CA TYR A 7 -1.55 -4.06 -14.45
C TYR A 7 -1.71 -2.57 -14.13
N LEU A 8 -2.32 -1.78 -15.02
CA LEU A 8 -2.63 -0.37 -14.74
C LEU A 8 -3.56 -0.21 -13.54
N SER A 9 -4.60 -1.05 -13.46
CA SER A 9 -5.51 -1.06 -12.31
C SER A 9 -4.77 -1.45 -11.02
N LEU A 10 -3.87 -2.43 -11.07
CA LEU A 10 -3.05 -2.85 -9.93
C LEU A 10 -2.11 -1.72 -9.46
N VAL A 11 -1.50 -0.98 -10.39
CA VAL A 11 -0.64 0.17 -10.07
C VAL A 11 -1.46 1.28 -9.41
N ALA A 12 -2.62 1.63 -9.96
CA ALA A 12 -3.49 2.64 -9.37
C ALA A 12 -3.97 2.23 -7.97
N PHE A 13 -4.36 0.96 -7.79
CA PHE A 13 -4.76 0.42 -6.50
C PHE A 13 -3.62 0.44 -5.48
N THR A 14 -2.42 0.05 -5.89
CA THR A 14 -1.20 0.10 -5.07
C THR A 14 -0.89 1.53 -4.64
N PHE A 15 -1.02 2.49 -5.55
CA PHE A 15 -0.84 3.90 -5.23
C PHE A 15 -1.82 4.38 -4.17
N VAL A 16 -3.12 4.07 -4.32
CA VAL A 16 -4.16 4.44 -3.35
C VAL A 16 -3.89 3.86 -1.97
N ILE A 17 -3.49 2.58 -1.87
CA ILE A 17 -3.17 1.95 -0.58
C ILE A 17 -1.98 2.64 0.10
N ASN A 18 -0.87 2.82 -0.63
CA ASN A 18 0.32 3.46 -0.06
C ASN A 18 0.03 4.91 0.36
N PHE A 19 -0.68 5.66 -0.48
CA PHE A 19 -1.07 7.03 -0.17
C PHE A 19 -2.01 7.10 1.04
N GLY A 20 -2.95 6.16 1.15
CA GLY A 20 -3.84 6.02 2.31
C GLY A 20 -3.11 5.71 3.61
N ILE A 21 -2.13 4.80 3.58
CA ILE A 21 -1.28 4.48 4.74
C ILE A 21 -0.50 5.71 5.20
N TYR A 22 0.08 6.45 4.25
CA TYR A 22 0.78 7.69 4.53
C TYR A 22 -0.16 8.71 5.21
N LEU A 23 -1.31 9.00 4.60
CA LEU A 23 -2.29 9.95 5.13
C LEU A 23 -2.83 9.54 6.51
N PHE A 24 -3.14 8.27 6.70
CA PHE A 24 -3.63 7.76 7.98
C PHE A 24 -2.57 7.91 9.07
N SER A 25 -1.33 7.52 8.77
CA SER A 25 -0.22 7.66 9.72
C SER A 25 0.08 9.12 10.02
N TYR A 26 0.02 9.99 9.01
CA TYR A 26 0.18 11.43 9.16
C TYR A 26 -0.92 12.02 10.05
N ASN A 27 -2.20 11.81 9.73
CA ASN A 27 -3.30 12.43 10.49
C ASN A 27 -3.47 11.86 11.90
N LYS A 28 -3.22 10.57 12.10
CA LYS A 28 -3.45 9.94 13.41
C LYS A 28 -2.29 10.16 14.40
N ILE A 29 -1.07 10.28 13.90
CA ILE A 29 0.14 10.33 14.75
C ILE A 29 0.69 11.75 14.85
N ILE A 30 0.58 12.56 13.78
CA ILE A 30 1.21 13.89 13.70
C ILE A 30 0.28 15.00 14.18
N PHE A 31 -1.01 14.91 13.88
CA PHE A 31 -1.93 16.02 14.18
C PHE A 31 -2.18 16.34 15.67
N PRO A 32 -2.11 15.39 16.63
CA PRO A 32 -2.43 15.74 18.02
C PRO A 32 -1.28 16.36 18.83
N TYR A 33 -0.02 16.31 18.37
CA TYR A 33 1.14 16.45 19.29
C TYR A 33 2.25 17.42 18.88
N LEU A 34 2.11 18.26 17.85
CA LEU A 34 3.28 18.91 17.24
C LEU A 34 3.50 20.39 17.60
N THR A 35 4.08 20.61 18.78
CA THR A 35 5.10 21.67 18.94
C THR A 35 6.40 21.24 18.23
N GLU A 36 7.24 22.20 17.81
CA GLU A 36 8.42 21.92 16.97
C GLU A 36 9.44 20.97 17.62
N SER A 37 9.59 21.04 18.95
CA SER A 37 10.45 20.16 19.73
C SER A 37 10.00 18.70 19.71
N GLN A 38 8.69 18.46 19.75
CA GLN A 38 8.12 17.11 19.80
C GLN A 38 8.15 16.40 18.44
N ARG A 39 8.35 17.13 17.33
CA ARG A 39 8.40 16.54 15.97
C ARG A 39 9.56 15.57 15.83
N MET A 40 10.73 15.91 16.38
CA MET A 40 11.93 15.09 16.25
C MET A 40 11.84 13.80 17.05
N ASP A 41 11.25 13.85 18.24
CA ASP A 41 11.15 12.67 19.12
C ASP A 41 10.13 11.65 18.61
N ILE A 42 9.09 12.12 17.91
CA ILE A 42 7.99 11.27 17.41
C ILE A 42 8.28 10.76 15.98
N ALA A 43 9.19 11.41 15.23
CA ALA A 43 9.54 11.02 13.86
C ALA A 43 9.93 9.55 13.69
N PRO A 44 10.75 8.92 14.56
CA PRO A 44 11.10 7.50 14.43
C PRO A 44 9.87 6.58 14.59
N ILE A 45 8.95 6.95 15.48
CA ILE A 45 7.73 6.18 15.75
C ILE A 45 6.78 6.26 14.55
N ILE A 46 6.63 7.43 13.94
CA ILE A 46 5.86 7.62 12.71
C ILE A 46 6.48 6.80 11.59
N PHE A 47 7.79 6.91 11.40
CA PHE A 47 8.49 6.22 10.32
C PHE A 47 8.37 4.70 10.45
N SER A 48 8.50 4.16 11.66
CA SER A 48 8.31 2.74 11.94
C SER A 48 6.89 2.26 11.62
N ASN A 49 5.85 3.03 12.02
CA ASN A 49 4.46 2.69 11.71
C ASN A 49 4.15 2.75 10.21
N VAL A 50 4.67 3.76 9.52
CA VAL A 50 4.51 3.90 8.06
C VAL A 50 5.21 2.76 7.33
N LEU A 51 6.44 2.42 7.72
CA LEU A 51 7.19 1.28 7.18
C LEU A 51 6.45 -0.03 7.39
N LEU A 52 5.93 -0.26 8.59
CA LEU A 52 5.18 -1.48 8.90
C LEU A 52 3.89 -1.55 8.08
N GLY A 53 3.20 -0.42 7.90
CA GLY A 53 2.05 -0.31 7.00
C GLY A 53 2.39 -0.67 5.55
N TYR A 54 3.48 -0.11 5.00
CA TYR A 54 3.96 -0.44 3.65
C TYR A 54 4.36 -1.90 3.51
N PHE A 55 4.97 -2.49 4.53
CA PHE A 55 5.32 -3.91 4.54
C PHE A 55 4.08 -4.80 4.44
N VAL A 56 3.06 -4.54 5.27
CA VAL A 56 1.79 -5.28 5.23
C VAL A 56 1.08 -5.09 3.89
N ALA A 57 1.04 -3.86 3.37
CA ALA A 57 0.47 -3.58 2.05
C ALA A 57 1.20 -4.34 0.93
N SER A 58 2.52 -4.42 1.00
CA SER A 58 3.33 -5.15 0.01
C SER A 58 3.01 -6.64 0.01
N ILE A 59 2.88 -7.27 1.18
CA ILE A 59 2.43 -8.67 1.29
C ILE A 59 1.06 -8.84 0.65
N PHE A 60 0.11 -7.95 0.98
CA PHE A 60 -1.24 -8.01 0.43
C PHE A 60 -1.26 -7.88 -1.09
N ILE A 61 -0.50 -6.94 -1.67
CA ILE A 61 -0.39 -6.74 -3.12
C ILE A 61 0.22 -7.96 -3.80
N VAL A 62 1.26 -8.57 -3.22
CA VAL A 62 1.88 -9.80 -3.74
C VAL A 62 0.86 -10.94 -3.79
N VAL A 63 0.09 -11.13 -2.72
CA VAL A 63 -0.98 -12.15 -2.67
C VAL A 63 -2.02 -11.88 -3.77
N LEU A 64 -2.46 -10.63 -3.91
CA LEU A 64 -3.40 -10.20 -4.96
C LEU A 64 -2.88 -10.48 -6.37
N MET A 65 -1.59 -10.23 -6.60
CA MET A 65 -0.94 -10.48 -7.89
C MET A 65 -0.88 -11.97 -8.23
N VAL A 66 -0.53 -12.82 -7.26
CA VAL A 66 -0.48 -14.28 -7.42
C VAL A 66 -1.87 -14.84 -7.73
N VAL A 67 -2.89 -14.40 -6.98
CA VAL A 67 -4.29 -14.81 -7.21
C VAL A 67 -4.77 -14.35 -8.59
N SER A 68 -4.53 -13.09 -8.95
CA SER A 68 -4.92 -12.54 -10.26
C SER A 68 -4.26 -13.28 -11.42
N LYS A 69 -2.97 -13.62 -11.29
CA LYS A 69 -2.24 -14.42 -12.30
C LYS A 69 -2.85 -15.80 -12.47
N LYS A 70 -3.25 -16.47 -11.37
CA LYS A 70 -3.91 -17.78 -11.40
C LYS A 70 -5.27 -17.74 -12.10
N HIS A 71 -6.02 -16.65 -11.97
CA HIS A 71 -7.28 -16.45 -12.69
C HIS A 71 -7.07 -16.24 -14.20
N ILE A 72 -6.03 -15.50 -14.59
CA ILE A 72 -5.71 -15.27 -16.01
C ILE A 72 -5.31 -16.57 -16.71
N THR A 73 -4.45 -17.39 -16.11
CA THR A 73 -4.02 -18.67 -16.71
C THR A 73 -5.15 -19.68 -16.81
N LYS A 74 -6.04 -19.75 -15.81
CA LYS A 74 -7.21 -20.63 -15.86
C LYS A 74 -8.20 -20.24 -16.97
N SER A 75 -8.33 -18.94 -17.27
CA SER A 75 -9.16 -18.44 -18.37
C SER A 75 -8.58 -18.70 -19.76
N SER A 76 -7.28 -18.96 -19.88
CA SER A 76 -6.60 -19.21 -21.17
C SER A 76 -6.55 -20.68 -21.57
N SER A 77 -6.73 -21.60 -20.61
CA SER A 77 -6.68 -23.06 -20.85
C SER A 77 -8.06 -23.69 -21.12
N GLY A 78 -9.13 -22.90 -21.07
CA GLY A 78 -10.51 -23.34 -21.29
C GLY A 78 -11.12 -22.86 -22.61
N ARG A 79 -10.29 -22.53 -23.59
CA ARG A 79 -10.69 -22.27 -24.97
C ARG A 79 -9.92 -23.17 -25.91
#